data_AF-A0A849RI51-F1
#
_entry.id   AF-A0A849RI51-F1
#
_cell.length_a   1.000
_cell.length_b   1.000
_cell.length_c   1.000
_cell.angle_alpha   90.00
_cell.angle_beta   90.00
_cell.angle_gamma   90.00
#
_symmetry.space_group_name_H-M   'P 1'
#
loop_
_entity.id
_entity.type
_entity.pdbx_description
1 polymer ?
#
loop_
_entity_poly.entity_id
_entity_poly.type
_entity_poly.pdbx_seq_one_letter_code
_entity_poly.pdbx_strand_id
1 'polypeptide(L)'
;MKISRTYTSVIMTGAVFITVYGHLPMPAEATSLRGIGSTPEKVQESAPQGASATKKQLVGQYTNQCANKPAPADPCDKIRKDAIEIFKEDLQTLGSSTDRTYLPVILGIFKSHEPELRIAAADAIGMIGPQDQDVDALAPLVNDPVPDVRRAVSQAISHGKSSAIRLLSQRTPSMKMGLAPETPADAAKYSIPVAPDSTYLFYGSDAASGRLSYTSKNEAAGFFKGRAKTGPFKLDDFQEKYRYQLQDEQEAREQIQKNKAKQLEQIKPDPRDAKALTEFMEQVQSVQMSQFTGMQLDSYQPALFKEPTVYILEERQIGQRSYPTRYVVIYQDVALNRPGYRLNWMTVPDDLVKTAQVASIVEEKEELARKKESEALKKRAAELDALTKKKDEAEKKQFKKGQADLEKELGF
;
A
#
# COMPACT_ATOMS: atom_id res chain seq x y z
N MET A 1 31.16 5.64 17.21
CA MET A 1 30.93 4.20 17.47
C MET A 1 29.57 3.82 16.88
N LYS A 2 29.56 3.06 15.79
CA LYS A 2 28.34 2.50 15.19
C LYS A 2 28.09 1.14 15.83
N ILE A 3 26.98 0.98 16.55
CA ILE A 3 26.56 -0.32 17.09
C ILE A 3 25.43 -0.82 16.18
N SER A 4 25.81 -1.71 15.26
CA SER A 4 24.89 -2.50 14.44
C SER A 4 24.43 -3.70 15.28
N ARG A 5 23.14 -3.79 15.61
CA ARG A 5 22.54 -5.01 16.15
C ARG A 5 21.87 -5.79 15.02
N THR A 6 22.57 -6.80 14.52
CA THR A 6 22.03 -7.86 13.67
C THR A 6 21.29 -8.87 14.54
N TYR A 7 19.99 -9.04 14.31
CA TYR A 7 19.21 -10.16 14.83
C TYR A 7 19.29 -11.32 13.83
N THR A 8 20.02 -12.37 14.18
CA THR A 8 20.02 -13.67 13.50
C THR A 8 18.82 -14.48 13.99
N SER A 9 17.86 -14.75 13.11
CA SER A 9 16.78 -15.72 13.37
C SER A 9 17.22 -17.09 12.84
N VAL A 10 17.32 -18.06 13.75
CA VAL A 10 17.56 -19.47 13.45
C VAL A 10 16.18 -20.12 13.29
N ILE A 11 15.81 -20.48 12.06
CA ILE A 11 14.66 -21.35 11.79
C ILE A 11 15.21 -22.73 11.43
N MET A 12 15.01 -23.69 12.35
CA MET A 12 15.22 -25.11 12.07
C MET A 12 14.16 -25.59 11.08
N THR A 13 14.61 -26.05 9.93
CA THR A 13 13.82 -26.72 8.90
C THR A 13 13.68 -28.21 9.22
N GLY A 14 12.47 -28.64 9.59
CA GLY A 14 12.08 -30.04 9.61
C GLY A 14 11.31 -30.39 8.34
N ALA A 15 11.96 -31.09 7.41
CA ALA A 15 11.34 -31.62 6.20
C ALA A 15 10.65 -32.97 6.49
N VAL A 16 9.39 -33.13 6.07
CA VAL A 16 8.75 -34.44 5.92
C VAL A 16 8.20 -34.53 4.50
N PHE A 17 8.81 -35.41 3.72
CA PHE A 17 8.38 -35.81 2.38
C PHE A 17 7.21 -36.78 2.49
N ILE A 18 6.11 -36.49 1.80
CA ILE A 18 5.12 -37.50 1.42
C ILE A 18 4.89 -37.37 -0.09
N THR A 19 5.48 -38.30 -0.83
CA THR A 19 5.19 -38.56 -2.24
C THR A 19 4.01 -39.51 -2.35
N VAL A 20 2.96 -39.10 -3.07
CA VAL A 20 1.99 -40.04 -3.65
C VAL A 20 1.70 -39.63 -5.09
N TYR A 21 2.01 -40.56 -6.00
CA TYR A 21 1.68 -40.55 -7.42
C TYR A 21 0.17 -40.74 -7.64
N GLY A 22 -0.41 -40.01 -8.59
CA GLY A 22 -1.79 -40.22 -9.01
C GLY A 22 -2.19 -39.45 -10.27
N HIS A 23 -1.92 -40.06 -11.43
CA HIS A 23 -2.68 -40.01 -12.69
C HIS A 23 -3.24 -38.66 -13.20
N LEU A 24 -2.62 -38.16 -14.27
CA LEU A 24 -3.10 -37.12 -15.18
C LEU A 24 -4.29 -37.63 -16.03
N PRO A 25 -5.39 -36.88 -16.15
CA PRO A 25 -6.26 -36.96 -17.32
C PRO A 25 -5.79 -35.96 -18.39
N MET A 26 -5.82 -36.41 -19.65
CA MET A 26 -5.55 -35.61 -20.84
C MET A 26 -6.65 -34.56 -21.13
N PRO A 27 -6.34 -33.48 -21.88
CA PRO A 27 -7.25 -32.35 -22.06
C PRO A 27 -8.43 -32.67 -22.98
N ALA A 28 -9.63 -32.27 -22.57
CA ALA A 28 -10.82 -32.20 -23.41
C ALA A 28 -10.87 -30.84 -24.13
N GLU A 29 -11.14 -30.88 -25.44
CA GLU A 29 -11.19 -29.70 -26.32
C GLU A 29 -12.29 -28.70 -25.93
N ALA A 30 -11.93 -27.42 -25.86
CA ALA A 30 -12.87 -26.31 -25.71
C ALA A 30 -13.52 -25.96 -27.07
N THR A 31 -14.82 -26.24 -27.23
CA THR A 31 -15.63 -25.76 -28.37
C THR A 31 -16.81 -24.91 -27.89
N SER A 32 -16.50 -23.67 -27.53
CA SER A 32 -17.50 -22.61 -27.43
C SER A 32 -16.80 -21.25 -27.49
N LEU A 33 -16.39 -20.82 -28.69
CA LEU A 33 -16.19 -19.43 -29.15
C LEU A 33 -15.39 -19.45 -30.47
N ARG A 34 -16.01 -19.85 -31.59
CA ARG A 34 -15.47 -19.59 -32.94
C ARG A 34 -16.60 -19.65 -33.97
N GLY A 35 -16.72 -18.62 -34.80
CA GLY A 35 -17.60 -18.58 -35.96
C GLY A 35 -16.80 -18.26 -37.23
N ILE A 36 -17.27 -18.87 -38.33
CA ILE A 36 -16.98 -18.62 -39.76
C ILE A 36 -15.76 -19.34 -40.36
N GLY A 37 -16.04 -20.27 -41.29
CA GLY A 37 -15.09 -20.90 -42.23
C GLY A 37 -15.43 -22.37 -42.54
N SER A 38 -15.49 -22.75 -43.81
CA SER A 38 -16.33 -23.82 -44.39
C SER A 38 -15.66 -25.18 -44.71
N THR A 39 -16.29 -26.29 -44.25
CA THR A 39 -16.49 -27.64 -44.88
C THR A 39 -15.28 -28.58 -45.17
N PRO A 40 -15.45 -29.91 -45.39
CA PRO A 40 -15.57 -30.94 -44.32
C PRO A 40 -14.76 -32.24 -44.56
N GLU A 41 -14.29 -32.94 -43.53
CA GLU A 41 -14.18 -34.41 -43.61
C GLU A 41 -14.18 -35.12 -42.24
N LYS A 42 -14.90 -36.24 -42.18
CA LYS A 42 -15.32 -37.02 -41.00
C LYS A 42 -14.15 -37.67 -40.27
N VAL A 43 -14.10 -37.50 -38.94
CA VAL A 43 -13.90 -38.62 -38.00
C VAL A 43 -14.87 -38.44 -36.84
N GLN A 44 -15.62 -39.49 -36.55
CA GLN A 44 -16.78 -39.51 -35.67
C GLN A 44 -16.35 -40.18 -34.37
N GLU A 45 -16.10 -39.38 -33.34
CA GLU A 45 -15.90 -39.85 -31.97
C GLU A 45 -16.94 -39.14 -31.09
N SER A 46 -17.94 -39.91 -30.66
CA SER A 46 -19.12 -39.42 -29.96
C SER A 46 -18.84 -39.23 -28.47
N ALA A 47 -18.35 -38.05 -28.08
CA ALA A 47 -18.53 -37.53 -26.73
C ALA A 47 -20.03 -37.23 -26.46
N PRO A 48 -20.52 -37.24 -25.21
CA PRO A 48 -21.96 -37.15 -24.93
C PRO A 48 -22.51 -35.76 -25.28
N GLN A 49 -23.08 -35.62 -26.48
CA GLN A 49 -23.59 -34.37 -27.05
C GLN A 49 -24.67 -33.68 -26.18
N GLY A 50 -25.37 -34.42 -25.30
CA GLY A 50 -26.43 -33.88 -24.45
C GLY A 50 -25.97 -32.95 -23.32
N ALA A 51 -24.80 -33.19 -22.74
CA ALA A 51 -24.31 -32.39 -21.60
C ALA A 51 -23.81 -31.00 -22.04
N SER A 52 -23.10 -30.92 -23.18
CA SER A 52 -22.59 -29.66 -23.75
C SER A 52 -23.73 -28.74 -24.24
N ALA A 53 -24.78 -29.31 -24.84
CA ALA A 53 -25.96 -28.54 -25.25
C ALA A 53 -26.69 -27.91 -24.05
N THR A 54 -26.78 -28.64 -22.93
CA THR A 54 -27.41 -28.17 -21.70
C THR A 54 -26.63 -27.02 -21.06
N LYS A 55 -25.28 -27.10 -21.01
CA LYS A 55 -24.42 -26.01 -20.52
C LYS A 55 -24.58 -24.74 -21.37
N LYS A 56 -24.53 -24.86 -22.70
CA LYS A 56 -24.69 -23.72 -23.63
C LYS A 56 -26.05 -23.03 -23.47
N GLN A 57 -27.11 -23.81 -23.29
CA GLN A 57 -28.45 -23.28 -23.06
C GLN A 57 -28.52 -22.48 -21.75
N LEU A 58 -27.95 -23.01 -20.67
CA LEU A 58 -27.95 -22.37 -19.35
C LEU A 58 -27.12 -21.07 -19.34
N VAL A 59 -25.94 -21.09 -19.94
CA VAL A 59 -25.11 -19.88 -20.14
C VAL A 59 -25.88 -18.83 -20.95
N GLY A 60 -26.52 -19.24 -22.05
CA GLY A 60 -27.36 -18.34 -22.86
C GLY A 60 -28.53 -17.76 -22.08
N GLN A 61 -29.18 -18.54 -21.21
CA GLN A 61 -30.24 -18.04 -20.32
C GLN A 61 -29.67 -17.00 -19.34
N TYR A 62 -28.55 -17.28 -18.69
CA TYR A 62 -27.91 -16.33 -17.78
C TYR A 62 -27.56 -15.02 -18.48
N THR A 63 -26.80 -15.07 -19.58
CA THR A 63 -26.30 -13.88 -20.27
C THR A 63 -27.43 -12.99 -20.78
N ASN A 64 -28.50 -13.59 -21.33
CA ASN A 64 -29.58 -12.84 -21.94
C ASN A 64 -30.65 -12.39 -20.95
N GLN A 65 -30.86 -13.12 -19.85
CA GLN A 65 -32.04 -12.93 -18.99
C GLN A 65 -31.72 -12.51 -17.55
N CYS A 66 -30.52 -12.79 -17.05
CA CYS A 66 -30.19 -12.67 -15.62
C CYS A 66 -28.95 -11.82 -15.30
N ALA A 67 -27.96 -11.74 -16.20
CA ALA A 67 -26.68 -11.09 -15.92
C ALA A 67 -26.77 -9.61 -15.47
N ASN A 68 -27.80 -8.88 -15.92
CA ASN A 68 -28.01 -7.47 -15.59
C ASN A 68 -29.14 -7.23 -14.58
N LYS A 69 -29.70 -8.30 -13.99
CA LYS A 69 -30.78 -8.18 -13.00
C LYS A 69 -30.21 -8.30 -11.57
N PRO A 70 -30.63 -7.44 -10.62
CA PRO A 70 -30.23 -7.58 -9.22
C PRO A 70 -30.70 -8.92 -8.63
N ALA A 71 -29.92 -9.52 -7.74
CA ALA A 71 -30.37 -10.63 -6.89
C ALA A 71 -31.29 -10.08 -5.77
N PRO A 72 -32.37 -10.75 -5.32
CA PRO A 72 -32.98 -12.01 -5.72
C PRO A 72 -34.23 -11.76 -6.60
N ALA A 73 -34.26 -12.36 -7.78
CA ALA A 73 -35.44 -12.36 -8.64
C ALA A 73 -35.63 -13.78 -9.14
N ASP A 74 -36.45 -14.58 -8.44
CA ASP A 74 -36.90 -15.89 -8.92
C ASP A 74 -37.49 -15.72 -10.33
N PRO A 75 -36.95 -16.34 -11.41
CA PRO A 75 -36.15 -17.59 -11.49
C PRO A 75 -34.64 -17.45 -11.74
N CYS A 76 -34.07 -16.24 -11.68
CA CYS A 76 -32.65 -16.02 -12.00
C CYS A 76 -31.67 -16.56 -10.96
N ASP A 77 -32.09 -16.85 -9.74
CA ASP A 77 -31.17 -17.25 -8.68
C ASP A 77 -30.53 -18.62 -8.95
N LYS A 78 -31.35 -19.60 -9.39
CA LYS A 78 -30.84 -20.91 -9.80
C LYS A 78 -30.01 -20.81 -11.06
N ILE A 79 -30.50 -20.10 -12.09
CA ILE A 79 -29.80 -19.94 -13.37
C ILE A 79 -28.43 -19.28 -13.16
N ARG A 80 -28.36 -18.25 -12.31
CA ARG A 80 -27.12 -17.57 -11.94
C ARG A 80 -26.15 -18.54 -11.27
N LYS A 81 -26.58 -19.27 -10.24
CA LYS A 81 -25.72 -20.21 -9.52
C LYS A 81 -25.15 -21.27 -10.46
N ASP A 82 -26.01 -21.91 -11.26
CA ASP A 82 -25.59 -22.99 -12.15
C ASP A 82 -24.67 -22.46 -13.28
N ALA A 83 -24.96 -21.27 -13.83
CA ALA A 83 -24.11 -20.64 -14.84
C ALA A 83 -22.75 -20.20 -14.26
N ILE A 84 -22.71 -19.70 -13.01
CA ILE A 84 -21.46 -19.32 -12.35
C ILE A 84 -20.53 -20.52 -12.22
N GLU A 85 -21.04 -21.68 -11.82
CA GLU A 85 -20.22 -22.90 -11.73
C GLU A 85 -19.67 -23.33 -13.10
N ILE A 86 -20.48 -23.25 -14.16
CA ILE A 86 -20.00 -23.51 -15.54
C ILE A 86 -18.86 -22.55 -15.92
N PHE A 87 -19.04 -21.24 -15.68
CA PHE A 87 -18.00 -20.26 -16.00
C PHE A 87 -16.73 -20.48 -15.19
N LYS A 88 -16.82 -20.93 -13.94
CA LYS A 88 -15.65 -21.25 -13.12
C LYS A 88 -14.86 -22.42 -13.71
N GLU A 89 -15.55 -23.49 -14.14
CA GLU A 89 -14.92 -24.62 -14.85
C GLU A 89 -14.25 -24.17 -16.16
N ASP A 90 -14.93 -23.33 -16.94
CA ASP A 90 -14.41 -22.81 -18.21
C ASP A 90 -13.17 -21.92 -17.96
N LEU A 91 -13.24 -20.99 -17.00
CA LEU A 91 -12.12 -20.13 -16.62
C LEU A 91 -10.91 -20.92 -16.11
N GLN A 92 -11.15 -21.97 -15.33
CA GLN A 92 -10.09 -22.88 -14.88
C GLN A 92 -9.43 -23.59 -16.08
N THR A 93 -10.23 -24.05 -17.05
CA THR A 93 -9.74 -24.69 -18.27
C THR A 93 -8.91 -23.72 -19.12
N LEU A 94 -9.41 -22.50 -19.34
CA LEU A 94 -8.69 -21.45 -20.07
C LEU A 94 -7.40 -21.06 -19.34
N GLY A 95 -7.44 -20.88 -18.03
CA GLY A 95 -6.27 -20.57 -17.20
C GLY A 95 -5.20 -21.65 -17.29
N SER A 96 -5.60 -22.92 -17.13
CA SER A 96 -4.70 -24.08 -17.17
C SER A 96 -4.05 -24.31 -18.53
N SER A 97 -4.67 -23.83 -19.62
CA SER A 97 -4.07 -23.88 -20.95
C SER A 97 -2.81 -23.03 -21.08
N THR A 98 -2.64 -22.03 -20.20
CA THR A 98 -1.58 -21.01 -20.23
C THR A 98 -1.53 -20.19 -21.53
N ASP A 99 -2.56 -20.31 -22.39
CA ASP A 99 -2.64 -19.60 -23.66
C ASP A 99 -3.08 -18.15 -23.43
N ARG A 100 -2.13 -17.24 -23.67
CA ARG A 100 -2.32 -15.79 -23.51
C ARG A 100 -3.37 -15.21 -24.44
N THR A 101 -3.76 -15.90 -25.52
CA THR A 101 -4.82 -15.44 -26.43
C THR A 101 -6.18 -15.36 -25.73
N TYR A 102 -6.37 -16.04 -24.60
CA TYR A 102 -7.57 -15.95 -23.77
C TYR A 102 -7.57 -14.76 -22.79
N LEU A 103 -6.46 -14.07 -22.60
CA LEU A 103 -6.37 -12.97 -21.64
C LEU A 103 -7.42 -11.87 -21.89
N PRO A 104 -7.67 -11.41 -23.15
CA PRO A 104 -8.70 -10.39 -23.41
C PRO A 104 -10.12 -10.83 -23.03
N VAL A 105 -10.49 -12.09 -23.25
CA VAL A 105 -11.83 -12.59 -22.89
C VAL A 105 -11.97 -12.73 -21.38
N ILE A 106 -10.94 -13.19 -20.68
CA ILE A 106 -10.91 -13.29 -19.21
C ILE A 106 -11.00 -11.90 -18.56
N LEU A 107 -10.26 -10.91 -19.08
CA LEU A 107 -10.36 -9.51 -18.64
C LEU A 107 -11.80 -8.96 -18.80
N GLY A 108 -12.52 -9.41 -19.82
CA GLY A 108 -13.92 -9.05 -20.04
C GLY A 108 -14.86 -9.46 -18.89
N ILE A 109 -14.54 -10.55 -18.17
CA ILE A 109 -15.35 -11.08 -17.07
C ILE A 109 -15.37 -10.15 -15.85
N PHE A 110 -14.37 -9.27 -15.69
CA PHE A 110 -14.35 -8.27 -14.62
C PHE A 110 -15.46 -7.22 -14.73
N LYS A 111 -16.21 -7.19 -15.83
CA LYS A 111 -17.43 -6.38 -15.98
C LYS A 111 -18.67 -7.02 -15.36
N SER A 112 -18.58 -8.30 -14.96
CA SER A 112 -19.67 -9.01 -14.30
C SER A 112 -20.00 -8.40 -12.93
N HIS A 113 -21.28 -8.35 -12.58
CA HIS A 113 -21.74 -7.98 -11.25
C HIS A 113 -21.40 -9.04 -10.19
N GLU A 114 -21.20 -10.30 -10.60
CA GLU A 114 -20.95 -11.44 -9.71
C GLU A 114 -19.49 -11.46 -9.24
N PRO A 115 -19.20 -11.20 -7.94
CA PRO A 115 -17.82 -11.19 -7.46
C PRO A 115 -17.12 -12.54 -7.60
N GLU A 116 -17.85 -13.66 -7.49
CA GLU A 116 -17.32 -15.02 -7.63
C GLU A 116 -16.73 -15.25 -9.03
N LEU A 117 -17.33 -14.67 -10.07
CA LEU A 117 -16.79 -14.76 -11.43
C LEU A 117 -15.54 -13.90 -11.61
N ARG A 118 -15.49 -12.72 -10.98
CA ARG A 118 -14.30 -11.87 -11.01
C ARG A 118 -13.12 -12.51 -10.27
N ILE A 119 -13.39 -13.22 -9.17
CA ILE A 119 -12.39 -14.03 -8.45
C ILE A 119 -11.86 -15.14 -9.36
N ALA A 120 -12.74 -15.95 -9.96
CA ALA A 120 -12.31 -17.03 -10.85
C ALA A 120 -11.54 -16.53 -12.08
N ALA A 121 -11.91 -15.34 -12.60
CA ALA A 121 -11.18 -14.71 -13.68
C ALA A 121 -9.77 -14.27 -13.24
N ALA A 122 -9.63 -13.74 -12.01
CA ALA A 122 -8.32 -13.43 -11.44
C ALA A 122 -7.44 -14.69 -11.32
N ASP A 123 -8.00 -15.80 -10.81
CA ASP A 123 -7.29 -17.07 -10.69
C ASP A 123 -6.79 -17.54 -12.06
N ALA A 124 -7.63 -17.49 -13.09
CA ALA A 124 -7.26 -17.84 -14.46
C ALA A 124 -6.13 -16.95 -15.02
N ILE A 125 -6.16 -15.63 -14.75
CA ILE A 125 -5.05 -14.71 -15.09
C ILE A 125 -3.76 -15.16 -14.41
N GLY A 126 -3.83 -15.54 -13.14
CA GLY A 126 -2.69 -16.03 -12.35
C GLY A 126 -2.08 -17.31 -12.91
N MET A 127 -2.91 -18.20 -13.47
CA MET A 127 -2.45 -19.43 -14.15
C MET A 127 -1.79 -19.15 -15.50
N ILE A 128 -2.33 -18.21 -16.28
CA ILE A 128 -1.74 -17.77 -17.56
C ILE A 128 -0.38 -17.10 -17.36
N GLY A 129 -0.20 -16.40 -16.23
CA GLY A 129 1.03 -15.69 -15.91
C GLY A 129 1.02 -14.26 -16.47
N PRO A 130 0.70 -13.26 -15.64
CA PRO A 130 0.70 -11.86 -16.05
C PRO A 130 2.11 -11.34 -16.33
N GLN A 131 2.22 -10.44 -17.32
CA GLN A 131 3.47 -9.84 -17.80
C GLN A 131 3.44 -8.31 -17.71
N ASP A 132 4.59 -7.65 -17.86
CA ASP A 132 4.70 -6.19 -17.72
C ASP A 132 3.78 -5.41 -18.68
N GLN A 133 3.51 -5.93 -19.88
CA GLN A 133 2.57 -5.33 -20.83
C GLN A 133 1.10 -5.37 -20.36
N ASP A 134 0.77 -6.20 -19.37
CA ASP A 134 -0.60 -6.39 -18.86
C ASP A 134 -0.92 -5.40 -17.72
N VAL A 135 0.08 -4.64 -17.22
CA VAL A 135 -0.07 -3.74 -16.06
C VAL A 135 -1.23 -2.77 -16.20
N ASP A 136 -1.38 -2.12 -17.35
CA ASP A 136 -2.46 -1.14 -17.57
C ASP A 136 -3.85 -1.76 -17.50
N ALA A 137 -3.98 -3.02 -17.94
CA ALA A 137 -5.24 -3.76 -17.88
C ALA A 137 -5.52 -4.32 -16.47
N LEU A 138 -4.48 -4.62 -15.68
CA LEU A 138 -4.60 -5.20 -14.33
C LEU A 138 -4.71 -4.13 -13.23
N ALA A 139 -4.13 -2.94 -13.43
CA ALA A 139 -4.19 -1.81 -12.52
C ALA A 139 -5.61 -1.42 -12.03
N PRO A 140 -6.67 -1.39 -12.87
CA PRO A 140 -8.01 -1.16 -12.37
C PRO A 140 -8.57 -2.33 -11.54
N LEU A 141 -8.13 -3.56 -11.80
CA LEU A 141 -8.67 -4.78 -11.17
C LEU A 141 -8.17 -4.97 -9.74
N VAL A 142 -6.93 -4.57 -9.45
CA VAL A 142 -6.40 -4.50 -8.08
C VAL A 142 -7.13 -3.46 -7.22
N ASN A 143 -7.98 -2.63 -7.83
CA ASN A 143 -8.81 -1.64 -7.18
C ASN A 143 -10.31 -1.98 -7.22
N ASP A 144 -10.68 -3.26 -7.41
CA ASP A 144 -12.08 -3.71 -7.34
C ASP A 144 -12.72 -3.31 -6.00
N PRO A 145 -14.01 -2.88 -5.98
CA PRO A 145 -14.68 -2.54 -4.73
C PRO A 145 -14.85 -3.74 -3.79
N VAL A 146 -14.79 -4.98 -4.28
CA VAL A 146 -14.93 -6.19 -3.46
C VAL A 146 -13.55 -6.65 -2.94
N PRO A 147 -13.35 -6.72 -1.61
CA PRO A 147 -12.07 -7.12 -1.01
C PRO A 147 -11.52 -8.46 -1.50
N ASP A 148 -12.37 -9.47 -1.61
CA ASP A 148 -11.95 -10.81 -2.06
C ASP A 148 -11.51 -10.83 -3.53
N VAL A 149 -12.12 -10.01 -4.39
CA VAL A 149 -11.67 -9.84 -5.78
C VAL A 149 -10.30 -9.19 -5.81
N ARG A 150 -10.07 -8.10 -5.06
CA ARG A 150 -8.75 -7.46 -4.98
C ARG A 150 -7.67 -8.45 -4.51
N ARG A 151 -7.99 -9.28 -3.51
CA ARG A 151 -7.08 -10.31 -3.01
C ARG A 151 -6.74 -11.34 -4.09
N ALA A 152 -7.73 -11.86 -4.81
CA ALA A 152 -7.52 -12.81 -5.90
C ALA A 152 -6.66 -12.20 -7.02
N VAL A 153 -6.92 -10.93 -7.40
CA VAL A 153 -6.09 -10.22 -8.38
C VAL A 153 -4.67 -10.02 -7.86
N SER A 154 -4.49 -9.59 -6.60
CA SER A 154 -3.16 -9.43 -5.99
C SER A 154 -2.37 -10.75 -5.93
N GLN A 155 -3.05 -11.87 -5.71
CA GLN A 155 -2.44 -13.21 -5.78
C GLN A 155 -2.06 -13.57 -7.22
N ALA A 156 -2.95 -13.35 -8.18
CA ALA A 156 -2.70 -13.60 -9.60
C ALA A 156 -1.47 -12.82 -10.11
N ILE A 157 -1.36 -11.53 -9.78
CA ILE A 157 -0.19 -10.73 -10.18
C ILE A 157 1.09 -11.13 -9.45
N SER A 158 1.00 -11.72 -8.25
CA SER A 158 2.20 -12.21 -7.54
C SER A 158 2.88 -13.39 -8.24
N HIS A 159 2.15 -14.10 -9.12
CA HIS A 159 2.72 -15.17 -9.95
C HIS A 159 3.58 -14.62 -11.11
N GLY A 160 3.36 -13.36 -11.51
CA GLY A 160 4.19 -12.70 -12.51
C GLY A 160 5.56 -12.34 -11.95
N LYS A 161 6.61 -12.67 -12.72
CA LYS A 161 8.02 -12.48 -12.29
C LYS A 161 8.66 -11.19 -12.84
N SER A 162 7.93 -10.47 -13.68
CA SER A 162 8.44 -9.29 -14.38
C SER A 162 8.43 -8.05 -13.48
N SER A 163 9.21 -7.05 -13.86
CA SER A 163 9.58 -5.96 -12.96
C SER A 163 8.40 -5.04 -12.60
N ALA A 164 7.57 -4.69 -13.58
CA ALA A 164 6.43 -3.81 -13.40
C ALA A 164 5.28 -4.54 -12.69
N ILE A 165 5.06 -5.82 -13.01
CA ILE A 165 4.09 -6.65 -12.28
C ILE A 165 4.46 -6.79 -10.80
N ARG A 166 5.75 -6.97 -10.48
CA ARG A 166 6.21 -7.00 -9.09
C ARG A 166 5.96 -5.68 -8.37
N LEU A 167 6.19 -4.54 -9.04
CA LEU A 167 5.89 -3.22 -8.46
C LEU A 167 4.38 -3.05 -8.21
N LEU A 168 3.53 -3.50 -9.14
CA LEU A 168 2.07 -3.51 -8.94
C LEU A 168 1.67 -4.38 -7.75
N SER A 169 2.22 -5.59 -7.64
CA SER A 169 1.98 -6.49 -6.51
C SER A 169 2.39 -5.87 -5.17
N GLN A 170 3.57 -5.23 -5.11
CA GLN A 170 4.05 -4.51 -3.92
C GLN A 170 3.16 -3.30 -3.58
N ARG A 171 2.59 -2.65 -4.59
CA ARG A 171 1.74 -1.47 -4.44
C ARG A 171 0.34 -1.77 -3.92
N THR A 172 -0.16 -2.99 -4.13
CA THR A 172 -1.56 -3.38 -3.87
C THR A 172 -1.71 -4.54 -2.88
N PRO A 173 -1.13 -4.47 -1.67
CA PRO A 173 -1.39 -5.47 -0.65
C PRO A 173 -2.87 -5.40 -0.25
N SER A 174 -3.57 -6.54 -0.29
CA SER A 174 -4.96 -6.64 0.18
C SER A 174 -5.04 -7.67 1.29
N MET A 175 -5.34 -7.21 2.50
CA MET A 175 -5.55 -8.06 3.68
C MET A 175 -7.02 -8.14 4.10
N LYS A 176 -7.86 -7.23 3.59
CA LYS A 176 -9.29 -7.23 3.87
C LYS A 176 -9.95 -8.37 3.09
N MET A 177 -10.90 -9.04 3.73
CA MET A 177 -11.68 -10.14 3.17
C MET A 177 -13.16 -9.79 3.11
N GLY A 178 -13.90 -10.49 2.26
CA GLY A 178 -15.34 -10.37 2.13
C GLY A 178 -15.78 -10.09 0.69
N LEU A 179 -17.00 -10.54 0.40
CA LEU A 179 -17.68 -10.39 -0.90
C LEU A 179 -18.52 -9.12 -0.99
N ALA A 180 -18.75 -8.43 0.12
CA ALA A 180 -19.52 -7.19 0.14
C ALA A 180 -18.71 -6.05 -0.51
N PRO A 181 -19.27 -5.37 -1.53
CA PRO A 181 -18.60 -4.25 -2.17
C PRO A 181 -18.47 -3.07 -1.21
N GLU A 182 -17.27 -2.48 -1.17
CA GLU A 182 -17.01 -1.28 -0.42
C GLU A 182 -17.42 -0.03 -1.19
N THR A 183 -17.78 1.01 -0.45
CA THR A 183 -18.01 2.34 -1.02
C THR A 183 -16.79 3.22 -0.74
N PRO A 184 -16.34 4.04 -1.71
CA PRO A 184 -15.30 5.04 -1.45
C PRO A 184 -15.69 5.95 -0.30
N ALA A 185 -14.75 6.20 0.62
CA ALA A 185 -14.99 7.13 1.71
C ALA A 185 -15.17 8.56 1.16
N ASP A 186 -16.18 9.25 1.67
CA ASP A 186 -16.46 10.63 1.29
C ASP A 186 -15.46 11.59 1.96
N ALA A 187 -14.50 12.09 1.19
CA ALA A 187 -13.48 13.03 1.66
C ALA A 187 -14.06 14.34 2.21
N ALA A 188 -15.25 14.76 1.77
CA ALA A 188 -15.91 15.97 2.24
C ALA A 188 -16.25 15.90 3.73
N LYS A 189 -16.54 14.69 4.26
CA LYS A 189 -16.77 14.46 5.70
C LYS A 189 -15.56 14.79 6.56
N TYR A 190 -14.37 14.81 5.97
CA TYR A 190 -13.11 15.12 6.65
C TYR A 190 -12.60 16.52 6.32
N SER A 191 -13.39 17.34 5.62
CA SER A 191 -13.02 18.68 5.15
C SER A 191 -11.78 18.70 4.26
N ILE A 192 -11.57 17.65 3.46
CA ILE A 192 -10.45 17.58 2.52
C ILE A 192 -10.97 17.49 1.08
N PRO A 193 -10.61 18.43 0.20
CA PRO A 193 -11.08 18.41 -1.18
C PRO A 193 -10.35 17.36 -2.02
N VAL A 194 -11.06 16.77 -2.98
CA VAL A 194 -10.53 15.80 -3.95
C VAL A 194 -10.23 16.54 -5.24
N ALA A 195 -9.05 16.28 -5.83
CA ALA A 195 -8.71 16.88 -7.13
C ALA A 195 -9.63 16.31 -8.23
N PRO A 196 -9.98 17.09 -9.26
CA PRO A 196 -10.73 16.58 -10.41
C PRO A 196 -10.06 15.37 -11.07
N ASP A 197 -10.85 14.57 -11.80
CA ASP A 197 -10.38 13.39 -12.54
C ASP A 197 -9.61 12.36 -11.70
N SER A 198 -9.94 12.28 -10.41
CA SER A 198 -9.30 11.37 -9.46
C SER A 198 -10.05 10.06 -9.31
N THR A 199 -9.30 8.97 -9.22
CA THR A 199 -9.80 7.62 -8.94
C THR A 199 -9.39 7.22 -7.53
N TYR A 200 -10.36 6.93 -6.68
CA TYR A 200 -10.15 6.43 -5.32
C TYR A 200 -9.42 5.09 -5.32
N LEU A 201 -8.46 4.89 -4.42
CA LEU A 201 -7.73 3.63 -4.26
C LEU A 201 -8.14 2.91 -2.98
N PHE A 202 -8.91 1.83 -3.08
CA PHE A 202 -9.38 1.05 -1.91
C PHE A 202 -8.22 0.50 -1.09
N TYR A 203 -7.23 -0.13 -1.74
CA TYR A 203 -6.07 -0.73 -1.07
C TYR A 203 -5.09 0.29 -0.48
N GLY A 204 -5.22 1.58 -0.83
CA GLY A 204 -4.39 2.67 -0.32
C GLY A 204 -5.12 3.60 0.66
N SER A 205 -6.36 3.29 1.01
CA SER A 205 -7.22 4.18 1.78
C SER A 205 -7.76 3.49 3.02
N ASP A 206 -7.68 4.18 4.14
CA ASP A 206 -8.31 3.80 5.40
C ASP A 206 -8.70 5.08 6.14
N ALA A 207 -9.98 5.39 6.10
CA ALA A 207 -10.50 6.59 6.74
C ALA A 207 -10.37 6.54 8.27
N ALA A 208 -10.31 5.35 8.88
CA ALA A 208 -10.16 5.21 10.33
C ALA A 208 -8.75 5.58 10.81
N SER A 209 -7.73 5.36 9.98
CA SER A 209 -6.35 5.82 10.23
C SER A 209 -6.05 7.21 9.68
N GLY A 210 -7.03 7.88 9.07
CA GLY A 210 -6.87 9.24 8.59
C GLY A 210 -6.19 9.34 7.24
N ARG A 211 -6.42 8.36 6.35
CA ARG A 211 -5.73 8.24 5.06
C ARG A 211 -6.71 7.96 3.93
N LEU A 212 -6.72 8.78 2.88
CA LEU A 212 -7.39 8.44 1.60
C LEU A 212 -6.39 8.62 0.46
N SER A 213 -6.24 7.62 -0.40
CA SER A 213 -5.35 7.65 -1.55
C SER A 213 -6.12 7.68 -2.87
N TYR A 214 -5.57 8.41 -3.83
CA TYR A 214 -6.12 8.58 -5.15
C TYR A 214 -5.01 8.49 -6.20
N THR A 215 -5.37 8.07 -7.40
CA THR A 215 -4.64 8.47 -8.62
C THR A 215 -5.41 9.58 -9.32
N SER A 216 -4.74 10.38 -10.13
CA SER A 216 -5.41 11.35 -11.00
C SER A 216 -4.91 11.22 -12.43
N LYS A 217 -5.80 11.47 -13.40
CA LYS A 217 -5.40 11.57 -14.82
C LYS A 217 -4.56 12.82 -15.07
N ASN A 218 -4.74 13.85 -14.25
CA ASN A 218 -4.08 15.15 -14.37
C ASN A 218 -3.17 15.40 -13.16
N GLU A 219 -2.28 16.39 -13.26
CA GLU A 219 -1.42 16.74 -12.15
C GLU A 219 -2.23 17.40 -11.02
N ALA A 220 -2.33 16.74 -9.86
CA ALA A 220 -3.05 17.25 -8.70
C ALA A 220 -2.32 18.40 -7.97
N ALA A 221 -1.04 18.64 -8.28
CA ALA A 221 -0.23 19.63 -7.57
C ALA A 221 -0.79 21.06 -7.70
N GLY A 222 -1.22 21.48 -8.89
CA GLY A 222 -1.83 22.80 -9.09
C GLY A 222 -3.10 23.00 -8.26
N PHE A 223 -3.93 21.95 -8.15
CA PHE A 223 -5.16 21.97 -7.38
C PHE A 223 -4.92 22.19 -5.89
N PHE A 224 -3.95 21.48 -5.31
CA PHE A 224 -3.62 21.58 -3.89
C PHE A 224 -2.75 22.79 -3.56
N LYS A 225 -1.88 23.23 -4.46
CA LYS A 225 -1.09 24.46 -4.29
C LYS A 225 -1.98 25.68 -4.01
N GLY A 226 -3.10 25.82 -4.73
CA GLY A 226 -4.05 26.91 -4.50
C GLY A 226 -4.85 26.82 -3.21
N ARG A 227 -4.77 25.70 -2.49
CA ARG A 227 -5.50 25.42 -1.23
C ARG A 227 -4.58 25.26 -0.02
N ALA A 228 -3.29 25.15 -0.25
CA ALA A 228 -2.30 24.98 0.78
C ALA A 228 -2.15 26.27 1.60
N LYS A 229 -2.09 26.12 2.92
CA LYS A 229 -1.67 27.19 3.85
C LYS A 229 -0.15 27.33 3.87
N THR A 230 0.55 26.20 3.81
CA THR A 230 2.01 26.12 3.90
C THR A 230 2.54 25.05 2.94
N GLY A 231 3.75 25.26 2.40
CA GLY A 231 4.42 24.36 1.45
C GLY A 231 4.60 24.99 0.07
N PRO A 232 5.07 24.24 -0.93
CA PRO A 232 5.40 22.81 -0.89
C PRO A 232 6.65 22.49 -0.05
N PHE A 233 6.67 21.31 0.57
CA PHE A 233 7.85 20.73 1.20
C PHE A 233 8.25 19.43 0.51
N LYS A 234 9.54 19.10 0.48
CA LYS A 234 9.95 17.70 0.30
C LYS A 234 9.50 16.91 1.53
N LEU A 235 9.24 15.61 1.37
CA LEU A 235 8.79 14.77 2.48
C LEU A 235 9.75 14.81 3.67
N ASP A 236 11.06 14.69 3.44
CA ASP A 236 12.07 14.70 4.50
C ASP A 236 12.11 16.06 5.23
N ASP A 237 12.00 17.17 4.50
CA ASP A 237 11.95 18.52 5.08
C ASP A 237 10.69 18.71 5.93
N PHE A 238 9.55 18.17 5.48
CA PHE A 238 8.31 18.16 6.26
C PHE A 238 8.46 17.32 7.53
N GLN A 239 9.02 16.11 7.42
CA GLN A 239 9.21 15.22 8.55
C GLN A 239 10.16 15.83 9.59
N GLU A 240 11.25 16.45 9.17
CA GLU A 240 12.18 17.13 10.08
C GLU A 240 11.51 18.36 10.73
N LYS A 241 10.82 19.18 9.93
CA LYS A 241 10.16 20.40 10.43
C LYS A 241 9.08 20.10 11.46
N TYR A 242 8.31 19.02 11.28
CA TYR A 242 7.20 18.63 12.16
C TYR A 242 7.51 17.38 12.99
N ARG A 243 8.79 17.03 13.21
CA ARG A 243 9.18 15.75 13.83
C ARG A 243 8.56 15.53 15.20
N TYR A 244 8.51 16.56 16.05
CA TYR A 244 7.88 16.45 17.37
C TYR A 244 6.36 16.32 17.27
N GLN A 245 5.72 17.03 16.35
CA GLN A 245 4.29 16.91 16.12
C GLN A 245 3.92 15.50 15.64
N LEU A 246 4.70 14.94 14.72
CA LEU A 246 4.52 13.58 14.23
C LEU A 246 4.80 12.53 15.32
N GLN A 247 5.81 12.77 16.17
CA GLN A 247 6.11 11.94 17.35
C GLN A 247 4.96 11.97 18.36
N ASP A 248 4.42 13.15 18.69
CA ASP A 248 3.29 13.30 19.61
C ASP A 248 2.05 12.57 19.09
N GLU A 249 1.77 12.69 17.80
CA GLU A 249 0.66 11.99 17.16
C GLU A 249 0.85 10.46 17.22
N GLN A 250 2.07 9.98 16.95
CA GLN A 250 2.39 8.56 17.00
C GLN A 250 2.26 8.01 18.43
N GLU A 251 2.79 8.70 19.45
CA GLU A 251 2.66 8.29 20.85
C GLU A 251 1.18 8.27 21.28
N ALA A 252 0.39 9.27 20.87
CA ALA A 252 -1.04 9.30 21.13
C ALA A 252 -1.77 8.09 20.50
N ARG A 253 -1.43 7.72 19.26
CA ARG A 253 -1.99 6.52 18.62
C ARG A 253 -1.58 5.23 19.34
N GLU A 254 -0.32 5.12 19.74
CA GLU A 254 0.16 3.97 20.50
C GLU A 254 -0.57 3.84 21.83
N GLN A 255 -0.83 4.95 22.52
CA GLN A 255 -1.61 4.94 23.75
C GLN A 255 -3.05 4.42 23.51
N ILE A 256 -3.70 4.84 22.42
CA ILE A 256 -5.02 4.31 22.03
C ILE A 256 -4.95 2.80 21.82
N GLN A 257 -3.94 2.31 21.09
CA GLN A 257 -3.81 0.88 20.80
C GLN A 257 -3.48 0.07 22.06
N LYS A 258 -2.58 0.56 22.91
CA LYS A 258 -2.27 -0.04 24.22
C LYS A 258 -3.51 -0.14 25.09
N ASN A 259 -4.36 0.90 25.10
CA ASN A 259 -5.61 0.89 25.85
C ASN A 259 -6.63 -0.11 25.30
N LYS A 260 -6.78 -0.21 23.98
CA LYS A 260 -7.64 -1.22 23.34
C LYS A 260 -7.17 -2.64 23.66
N ALA A 261 -5.86 -2.90 23.56
CA ALA A 261 -5.29 -4.19 23.91
C ALA A 261 -5.57 -4.57 25.37
N LYS A 262 -5.36 -3.63 26.31
CA LYS A 262 -5.69 -3.83 27.73
C LYS A 262 -7.17 -4.11 27.99
N GLN A 263 -8.07 -3.47 27.24
CA GLN A 263 -9.51 -3.75 27.35
C GLN A 263 -9.83 -5.17 26.87
N LEU A 264 -9.21 -5.63 25.77
CA LEU A 264 -9.40 -6.99 25.28
C LEU A 264 -8.87 -8.05 26.26
N GLU A 265 -7.75 -7.79 26.95
CA GLU A 265 -7.22 -8.70 27.99
C GLU A 265 -8.19 -8.91 29.17
N GLN A 266 -9.09 -7.96 29.41
CA GLN A 266 -10.10 -8.06 30.47
C GLN A 266 -11.32 -8.88 30.06
N ILE A 267 -11.54 -9.07 28.75
CA ILE A 267 -12.63 -9.88 28.23
C ILE A 267 -12.24 -11.35 28.34
N LYS A 268 -13.04 -12.12 29.08
CA LYS A 268 -12.92 -13.57 29.18
C LYS A 268 -14.12 -14.20 28.47
N PRO A 269 -14.02 -14.55 27.18
CA PRO A 269 -15.13 -15.21 26.49
C PRO A 269 -15.41 -16.56 27.14
N ASP A 270 -16.69 -16.95 27.23
CA ASP A 270 -17.06 -18.29 27.69
C ASP A 270 -16.54 -19.31 26.67
N PRO A 271 -15.63 -20.23 27.04
CA PRO A 271 -15.09 -21.23 26.12
C PRO A 271 -16.14 -22.21 25.59
N ARG A 272 -17.34 -22.26 26.18
CA ARG A 272 -18.46 -23.09 25.72
C ARG A 272 -19.39 -22.35 24.75
N ASP A 273 -19.28 -21.04 24.65
CA ASP A 273 -20.02 -20.22 23.69
C ASP A 273 -19.14 -19.97 22.45
N ALA A 274 -19.36 -20.77 21.42
CA ALA A 274 -18.63 -20.66 20.16
C ALA A 274 -18.79 -19.28 19.48
N LYS A 275 -19.93 -18.61 19.69
CA LYS A 275 -20.18 -17.29 19.10
C LYS A 275 -19.37 -16.23 19.85
N ALA A 276 -19.42 -16.22 21.17
CA ALA A 276 -18.64 -15.30 22.00
C ALA A 276 -17.13 -15.47 21.77
N LEU A 277 -16.66 -16.71 21.60
CA LEU A 277 -15.26 -16.98 21.27
C LEU A 277 -14.88 -16.44 19.89
N THR A 278 -15.75 -16.59 18.89
CA THR A 278 -15.52 -16.08 17.53
C THR A 278 -15.48 -14.56 17.51
N GLU A 279 -16.47 -13.89 18.12
CA GLU A 279 -16.54 -12.43 18.22
C GLU A 279 -15.29 -11.86 18.95
N PHE A 280 -14.83 -12.53 20.02
CA PHE A 280 -13.61 -12.13 20.71
C PHE A 280 -12.36 -12.27 19.82
N MET A 281 -12.21 -13.38 19.09
CA MET A 281 -11.09 -13.57 18.16
C MET A 281 -11.10 -12.52 17.04
N GLU A 282 -12.27 -12.18 16.50
CA GLU A 282 -12.43 -11.12 15.51
C GLU A 282 -12.00 -9.76 16.06
N GLN A 283 -12.36 -9.44 17.31
CA GLN A 283 -11.92 -8.20 17.96
C GLN A 283 -10.40 -8.14 18.13
N VAL A 284 -9.77 -9.23 18.60
CA VAL A 284 -8.30 -9.31 18.74
C VAL A 284 -7.61 -9.12 17.38
N GLN A 285 -8.08 -9.81 16.35
CA GLN A 285 -7.56 -9.66 14.99
C GLN A 285 -7.74 -8.22 14.49
N SER A 286 -8.90 -7.60 14.73
CA SER A 286 -9.17 -6.23 14.28
C SER A 286 -8.19 -5.20 14.88
N VAL A 287 -7.86 -5.34 16.17
CA VAL A 287 -6.91 -4.44 16.84
C VAL A 287 -5.51 -4.60 16.25
N GLN A 288 -5.03 -5.84 16.11
CA GLN A 288 -3.73 -6.15 15.49
C GLN A 288 -3.65 -5.65 14.05
N MET A 289 -4.70 -5.88 13.26
CA MET A 289 -4.78 -5.45 11.86
C MET A 289 -4.81 -3.92 11.73
N SER A 290 -5.50 -3.22 12.64
CA SER A 290 -5.53 -1.76 12.63
C SER A 290 -4.15 -1.15 12.88
N GLN A 291 -3.37 -1.74 13.80
CA GLN A 291 -2.00 -1.31 14.07
C GLN A 291 -1.09 -1.55 12.87
N PHE A 292 -1.19 -2.74 12.27
CA PHE A 292 -0.41 -3.09 11.08
C PHE A 292 -0.72 -2.17 9.89
N THR A 293 -2.02 -1.92 9.63
CA THR A 293 -2.49 -1.07 8.52
C THR A 293 -1.96 0.36 8.67
N GLY A 294 -2.02 0.92 9.87
CA GLY A 294 -1.47 2.26 10.15
C GLY A 294 0.03 2.36 9.84
N MET A 295 0.83 1.40 10.33
CA MET A 295 2.27 1.37 10.06
C MET A 295 2.58 1.25 8.56
N GLN A 296 1.84 0.41 7.85
CA GLN A 296 2.04 0.21 6.42
C GLN A 296 1.71 1.47 5.61
N LEU A 297 0.62 2.17 5.96
CA LEU A 297 0.23 3.40 5.28
C LEU A 297 1.20 4.54 5.56
N ASP A 298 1.77 4.63 6.77
CA ASP A 298 2.74 5.68 7.10
C ASP A 298 4.14 5.40 6.52
N SER A 299 4.45 4.15 6.17
CA SER A 299 5.72 3.81 5.52
C SER A 299 5.78 4.32 4.08
N TYR A 300 6.64 5.30 3.84
CA TYR A 300 6.95 5.74 2.48
C TYR A 300 7.92 4.76 1.80
N GLN A 301 7.59 4.36 0.57
CA GLN A 301 8.38 3.43 -0.22
C GLN A 301 8.96 4.13 -1.46
N PRO A 302 10.25 4.55 -1.44
CA PRO A 302 10.87 5.27 -2.55
C PRO A 302 10.89 4.51 -3.88
N ALA A 303 10.77 3.18 -3.83
CA ALA A 303 10.67 2.35 -5.03
C ALA A 303 9.30 2.45 -5.73
N LEU A 304 8.23 2.75 -4.99
CA LEU A 304 6.86 2.81 -5.50
C LEU A 304 6.40 4.25 -5.75
N PHE A 305 6.92 5.18 -4.97
CA PHE A 305 6.52 6.58 -4.98
C PHE A 305 7.75 7.42 -5.22
N LYS A 306 7.72 8.29 -6.23
CA LYS A 306 8.79 9.23 -6.53
C LYS A 306 8.35 10.66 -6.23
N GLU A 307 9.34 11.48 -5.87
CA GLU A 307 9.21 12.94 -5.70
C GLU A 307 8.06 13.37 -4.78
N PRO A 308 8.00 12.85 -3.54
CA PRO A 308 6.91 13.14 -2.64
C PRO A 308 6.94 14.62 -2.23
N THR A 309 5.85 15.32 -2.53
CA THR A 309 5.69 16.73 -2.21
C THR A 309 4.52 16.92 -1.26
N VAL A 310 4.76 17.61 -0.15
CA VAL A 310 3.77 17.82 0.91
C VAL A 310 3.21 19.24 0.83
N TYR A 311 1.87 19.34 0.80
CA TYR A 311 1.15 20.59 0.96
C TYR A 311 0.29 20.51 2.23
N ILE A 312 0.45 21.49 3.12
CA ILE A 312 -0.31 21.56 4.37
C ILE A 312 -1.58 22.35 4.10
N LEU A 313 -2.73 21.71 4.31
CA LEU A 313 -4.05 22.28 4.06
C LEU A 313 -4.60 22.95 5.31
N GLU A 314 -4.25 22.44 6.48
CA GLU A 314 -4.62 23.01 7.77
C GLU A 314 -3.51 22.82 8.79
N GLU A 315 -3.29 23.88 9.57
CA GLU A 315 -2.59 23.79 10.84
C GLU A 315 -3.51 24.19 11.97
N ARG A 316 -3.44 23.47 13.09
CA ARG A 316 -4.27 23.73 14.27
C ARG A 316 -3.41 23.78 15.53
N GLN A 317 -3.66 24.76 16.36
CA GLN A 317 -3.04 24.88 17.68
C GLN A 317 -3.63 23.82 18.62
N ILE A 318 -2.78 22.95 19.17
CA ILE A 318 -3.14 21.96 20.17
C ILE A 318 -2.16 22.13 21.32
N GLY A 319 -2.64 22.53 22.49
CA GLY A 319 -1.75 22.83 23.61
C GLY A 319 -0.73 23.90 23.26
N GLN A 320 0.55 23.58 23.38
CA GLN A 320 1.65 24.53 23.19
C GLN A 320 2.24 24.55 21.77
N ARG A 321 1.76 23.70 20.85
CA ARG A 321 2.30 23.60 19.48
C ARG A 321 1.21 23.70 18.41
N SER A 322 1.60 24.10 17.20
CA SER A 322 0.79 24.01 15.98
C SER A 322 1.07 22.69 15.25
N TYR A 323 0.02 22.00 14.83
CA TYR A 323 0.07 20.68 14.18
C TYR A 323 -0.45 20.75 12.75
N PRO A 324 0.21 20.09 11.77
CA PRO A 324 -0.31 19.94 10.41
C PRO A 324 -1.45 18.92 10.40
N THR A 325 -2.62 19.30 10.90
CA THR A 325 -3.76 18.40 11.12
C THR A 325 -4.40 17.89 9.84
N ARG A 326 -4.18 18.58 8.71
CA ARG A 326 -4.57 18.11 7.37
C ARG A 326 -3.48 18.46 6.37
N TYR A 327 -3.00 17.46 5.64
CA TYR A 327 -2.01 17.66 4.59
C TYR A 327 -2.18 16.63 3.48
N VAL A 328 -1.70 16.97 2.29
CA VAL A 328 -1.66 16.07 1.14
C VAL A 328 -0.22 15.78 0.76
N VAL A 329 0.07 14.52 0.47
CA VAL A 329 1.33 14.08 -0.13
C VAL A 329 1.05 13.71 -1.57
N ILE A 330 1.66 14.41 -2.50
CA ILE A 330 1.55 14.17 -3.95
C ILE A 330 2.83 13.45 -4.40
N TYR A 331 2.69 12.47 -5.28
CA TYR A 331 3.80 11.64 -5.73
C TYR A 331 3.56 11.14 -7.15
N GLN A 332 4.63 10.71 -7.83
CA GLN A 332 4.52 9.88 -9.02
C GLN A 332 4.44 8.41 -8.61
N ASP A 333 3.34 7.73 -8.95
CA ASP A 333 3.17 6.30 -8.69
C ASP A 333 3.85 5.49 -9.80
N VAL A 334 4.91 4.78 -9.43
CA VAL A 334 5.75 4.02 -10.37
C VAL A 334 5.02 2.78 -10.88
N ALA A 335 4.25 2.12 -10.02
CA ALA A 335 3.54 0.89 -10.37
C ALA A 335 2.35 1.16 -11.31
N LEU A 336 1.65 2.28 -11.10
CA LEU A 336 0.48 2.67 -11.89
C LEU A 336 0.82 3.61 -13.06
N ASN A 337 2.10 4.00 -13.15
CA ASN A 337 2.65 4.94 -14.13
C ASN A 337 1.82 6.23 -14.26
N ARG A 338 1.41 6.82 -13.13
CA ARG A 338 0.59 8.04 -13.10
C ARG A 338 0.75 8.84 -11.81
N PRO A 339 0.39 10.14 -11.80
CA PRO A 339 0.34 10.91 -10.57
C PRO A 339 -0.65 10.33 -9.58
N GLY A 340 -0.25 10.33 -8.32
CA GLY A 340 -1.09 9.96 -7.19
C GLY A 340 -0.96 10.97 -6.06
N TYR A 341 -1.92 10.92 -5.15
CA TYR A 341 -1.82 11.69 -3.92
C TYR A 341 -2.52 10.97 -2.78
N ARG A 342 -2.06 11.27 -1.56
CA ARG A 342 -2.65 10.79 -0.32
C ARG A 342 -3.08 11.97 0.53
N LEU A 343 -4.34 11.98 0.89
CA LEU A 343 -4.91 12.87 1.89
C LEU A 343 -4.65 12.30 3.27
N ASN A 344 -4.16 13.14 4.17
CA ASN A 344 -3.83 12.77 5.54
C ASN A 344 -4.52 13.74 6.49
N TRP A 345 -5.14 13.21 7.55
CA TRP A 345 -5.59 14.01 8.67
C TRP A 345 -5.32 13.31 10.00
N MET A 346 -5.25 14.13 11.03
CA MET A 346 -5.06 13.66 12.39
C MET A 346 -6.36 13.04 12.92
N THR A 347 -6.28 11.81 13.42
CA THR A 347 -7.42 11.06 13.98
C THR A 347 -7.36 10.93 15.51
N VAL A 348 -6.24 11.30 16.11
CA VAL A 348 -6.07 11.26 17.57
C VAL A 348 -6.78 12.43 18.26
N PRO A 349 -7.40 12.20 19.44
CA PRO A 349 -7.95 13.25 20.28
C PRO A 349 -6.88 14.23 20.81
N ASP A 350 -7.27 15.50 20.93
CA ASP A 350 -6.38 16.58 21.39
C ASP A 350 -5.82 16.37 22.80
N ASP A 351 -6.56 15.73 23.70
CA ASP A 351 -6.13 15.44 25.07
C ASP A 351 -4.98 14.42 25.11
N LEU A 352 -5.01 13.42 24.23
CA LEU A 352 -3.91 12.46 24.11
C LEU A 352 -2.67 13.11 23.48
N VAL A 353 -2.86 13.98 22.48
CA VAL A 353 -1.76 14.77 21.91
C VAL A 353 -1.14 15.69 22.96
N LYS A 354 -1.95 16.40 23.76
CA LYS A 354 -1.46 17.25 24.86
C LYS A 354 -0.72 16.44 25.92
N THR A 355 -1.12 15.19 26.17
CA THR A 355 -0.42 14.29 27.09
C THR A 355 0.96 13.91 26.53
N ALA A 356 1.04 13.53 25.26
CA ALA A 356 2.30 13.21 24.58
C ALA A 356 3.26 14.42 24.52
N GLN A 357 2.72 15.63 24.29
CA GLN A 357 3.48 16.88 24.26
C GLN A 357 4.34 17.13 25.50
N VAL A 358 3.90 16.67 26.69
CA VAL A 358 4.61 16.97 27.94
C VAL A 358 6.05 16.44 27.88
N ALA A 359 6.23 15.21 27.41
CA ALA A 359 7.55 14.58 27.30
C ALA A 359 8.36 15.18 26.14
N SER A 360 7.75 15.34 24.97
CA SER A 360 8.47 15.80 23.77
C SER A 360 8.85 17.28 23.83
N ILE A 361 8.15 18.13 24.61
CA ILE A 361 8.56 19.52 24.86
C ILE A 361 9.84 19.58 25.71
N VAL A 362 9.99 18.68 26.68
CA VAL A 362 11.23 18.56 27.46
C VAL A 362 12.37 18.15 26.54
N GLU A 363 12.14 17.11 25.73
CA GLU A 363 13.12 16.63 24.75
C GLU A 363 13.55 17.72 23.75
N GLU A 364 12.60 18.50 23.23
CA GLU A 364 12.86 19.64 22.33
C GLU A 364 13.74 20.70 22.98
N LYS A 365 13.43 21.08 24.22
CA LYS A 365 14.22 22.08 24.96
C LYS A 365 15.65 21.60 25.21
N GLU A 366 15.81 20.34 25.59
CA GLU A 366 17.13 19.76 25.81
C GLU A 366 17.93 19.68 24.51
N GLU A 367 17.31 19.29 23.39
CA GLU A 367 18.00 19.26 22.10
C GLU A 367 18.42 20.65 21.65
N LEU A 368 17.55 21.65 21.81
CA LEU A 368 17.88 23.03 21.48
C LEU A 368 19.04 23.54 22.36
N ALA A 369 19.06 23.17 23.64
CA ALA A 369 20.18 23.49 24.53
C ALA A 369 21.48 22.83 24.05
N ARG A 370 21.45 21.53 23.72
CA ARG A 370 22.61 20.79 23.17
C ARG A 370 23.11 21.38 21.85
N LYS A 371 22.21 21.79 20.94
CA LYS A 371 22.59 22.45 19.67
C LYS A 371 23.29 23.78 19.93
N LYS A 372 22.74 24.62 20.81
CA LYS A 372 23.37 25.90 21.20
C LYS A 372 24.74 25.70 21.84
N GLU A 373 24.88 24.70 22.71
CA GLU A 373 26.17 24.35 23.32
C GLU A 373 27.18 23.88 22.26
N SER A 374 26.76 22.98 21.35
CA SER A 374 27.62 22.50 20.26
C SER A 374 28.08 23.64 19.34
N GLU A 375 27.19 24.57 18.99
CA GLU A 375 27.54 25.75 18.20
C GLU A 375 28.51 26.68 18.95
N ALA A 376 28.30 26.89 20.25
CA ALA A 376 29.22 27.67 21.08
C ALA A 376 30.60 27.02 21.16
N LEU A 377 30.67 25.70 21.32
CA LEU A 377 31.92 24.94 21.31
C LEU A 377 32.63 25.03 19.95
N LYS A 378 31.89 24.91 18.84
CA LYS A 378 32.45 25.08 17.48
C LYS A 378 33.03 26.48 17.28
N LYS A 379 32.33 27.52 17.74
CA LYS A 379 32.83 28.91 17.68
C LYS A 379 34.10 29.09 18.50
N ARG A 380 34.13 28.60 19.75
CA ARG A 380 35.33 28.64 20.60
C ARG A 380 36.50 27.88 19.99
N ALA A 381 36.25 26.71 19.40
CA ALA A 381 37.29 25.95 18.71
C ALA A 381 37.86 26.70 17.50
N ALA A 382 37.00 27.35 16.71
CA ALA A 382 37.44 28.17 15.58
C ALA A 382 38.25 29.40 16.02
N GLU A 383 37.87 30.05 17.14
CA GLU A 383 38.63 31.16 17.73
C GLU A 383 40.01 30.70 18.24
N LEU A 384 40.07 29.53 18.89
CA LEU A 384 41.34 28.97 19.38
C LEU A 384 42.28 28.58 18.22
N ASP A 385 41.75 28.00 17.15
CA ASP A 385 42.52 27.69 15.93
C ASP A 385 43.05 28.98 15.28
N ALA A 386 42.24 30.03 15.20
CA ALA A 386 42.66 31.32 14.67
C ALA A 386 43.75 31.99 15.53
N LEU A 387 43.66 31.89 16.87
CA LEU A 387 44.70 32.39 17.78
C LEU A 387 46.00 31.59 17.65
N THR A 388 45.91 30.26 17.56
CA THR A 388 47.07 29.39 17.37
C THR A 388 47.79 29.74 16.06
N LYS A 389 47.06 29.87 14.94
CA LYS A 389 47.64 30.30 13.65
C LYS A 389 48.35 31.65 13.74
N LYS A 390 47.74 32.64 14.41
CA LYS A 390 48.37 33.95 14.63
C LYS A 390 49.65 33.85 15.46
N LYS A 391 49.67 33.00 16.49
CA LYS A 391 50.85 32.76 17.33
C LYS A 391 51.96 32.11 16.52
N ASP A 392 51.65 31.06 15.76
CA ASP A 392 52.62 30.37 14.89
C ASP A 392 53.23 31.30 13.83
N GLU A 393 52.42 32.21 13.26
CA GLU A 393 52.90 33.23 12.34
C GLU A 393 53.83 34.26 13.02
N ALA A 394 53.50 34.66 14.25
CA ALA A 394 54.34 35.57 15.03
C ALA A 394 55.67 34.92 15.42
N GLU A 395 55.66 33.66 15.85
CA GLU A 395 56.86 32.88 16.17
C GLU A 395 57.74 32.67 14.93
N LYS A 396 57.15 32.35 13.77
CA LYS A 396 57.89 32.27 12.49
C LYS A 396 58.55 33.60 12.12
N LYS A 397 57.88 34.73 12.32
CA LYS A 397 58.45 36.06 12.08
C LYS A 397 59.60 36.36 13.04
N GLN A 398 59.45 36.04 14.34
CA GLN A 398 60.53 36.20 15.31
C GLN A 398 61.74 35.32 15.00
N PHE A 399 61.52 34.05 14.63
CA PHE A 399 62.59 33.14 14.25
C PHE A 399 63.37 33.65 13.03
N LYS A 400 62.67 34.08 11.97
CA LYS A 400 63.31 34.69 10.79
C LYS A 400 64.10 35.95 11.13
N LYS A 401 63.59 36.78 12.03
CA LYS A 401 64.30 37.98 12.49
C LYS A 401 65.56 37.61 13.26
N GLY A 402 65.47 36.68 14.21
CA GLY A 402 66.62 36.19 14.97
C GLY A 402 67.69 35.57 14.07
N GLN A 403 67.28 34.83 13.03
CA GLN A 403 68.19 34.28 12.04
C GLN A 403 68.93 35.37 11.26
N ALA A 404 68.21 36.40 10.78
CA ALA A 404 68.82 37.53 10.07
C ALA A 404 69.75 38.37 10.96
N ASP A 405 69.39 38.58 12.23
CA ASP A 405 70.24 39.28 13.20
C ASP A 405 71.54 38.49 13.46
N LEU A 406 71.47 37.16 13.52
CA LEU A 406 72.60 36.26 13.74
C LEU A 406 73.51 36.14 12.51
N GLU A 407 72.93 36.08 11.30
CA GLU A 407 73.67 36.15 10.04
C GLU A 407 74.47 37.46 9.94
N LYS A 408 73.85 38.58 10.34
CA LYS A 408 74.49 39.90 10.39
C LYS A 408 75.63 39.97 11.41
N GLU A 409 75.49 39.38 12.60
CA GLU A 409 76.55 39.35 13.61
C GLU A 409 77.74 38.46 13.21
N LEU A 410 77.48 37.36 12.48
CA LEU A 410 78.53 36.44 12.02
C LEU A 410 79.20 36.89 10.71
N GLY A 411 78.76 37.99 10.09
CA GLY A 411 79.39 38.60 8.92
C GLY A 411 79.11 37.89 7.59
N PHE A 412 77.97 37.19 7.50
CA PHE A 412 77.49 36.57 6.26
C PHE A 412 76.73 37.56 5.36
#